data_AF-A0A3A9BZH6-F1
#
_entry.id   AF-A0A3A9BZH6-F1
#
_cell.length_a   1.000
_cell.length_b   1.000
_cell.length_c   1.000
_cell.angle_alpha   90.00
_cell.angle_beta   90.00
_cell.angle_gamma   90.00
#
_symmetry.space_group_name_H-M   'P 1'
#
loop_
_entity.id
_entity.type
_entity.pdbx_description
1 polymer ?
#
loop_
_entity_poly.entity_id
_entity_poly.type
_entity_poly.pdbx_seq_one_letter_code
_entity_poly.pdbx_strand_id
1 'polypeptide(L)'
;MGTFGGYMGNMYIPKEKNGEFAAGAAKLLNYGGMMGFGQISMYGHDMGLLKPVELYPGGKVYFHFNYFEDDSWETAMFDGNECYFRSEKIGGQEFCDVVTAVYFLYEMYDENPGFAIINNDIINDSHYVGWINHLLGTGFSMKKRFRIWDNLEAYALERVGSYENPAGGGPMEFIPYGMRYQAGGVEFSDGMYITHGTETLAEEDIEADTYPSDVYGCKKALEAFLKSNPGEEGIDRIWKLLQESRDEREKTRGTELGAIGNFSLILPARVIVYLTAELKKQDFWELWKGIYKNVYRDEIIKTYEFKGLGEERKRLIEAPVPPVRTSEFLRQEGYFTFYNTPEELKGKPNYYISDDDRLYWWDGTNEVILSEEMDRWLNELAVCHKQICVGLKENIGTLDKFLREFLSLLVKIDQHYKRIYPFQSMFYEFLQNGSRIEYRAAVELLKRISDENKEEGKIIEKARGNWDLVSRNVTHNTGRLKVKRYLSVMANLALRQKYFGF
;
A
#
# COMPACT_ATOMS: atom_id res chain seq x y z
N MET A 1 6.80 -12.12 -15.84
CA MET A 1 7.46 -11.38 -14.74
C MET A 1 6.41 -11.18 -13.66
N GLY A 2 6.72 -11.40 -12.38
CA GLY A 2 5.73 -11.29 -11.28
C GLY A 2 5.84 -9.96 -10.55
N THR A 3 4.79 -9.58 -9.83
CA THR A 3 4.77 -8.42 -8.92
C THR A 3 4.96 -8.88 -7.49
N PHE A 4 5.91 -8.28 -6.76
CA PHE A 4 6.25 -8.62 -5.38
C PHE A 4 6.22 -7.38 -4.50
N GLY A 5 5.52 -7.44 -3.38
CA GLY A 5 5.51 -6.39 -2.36
C GLY A 5 6.56 -6.64 -1.28
N GLY A 6 6.97 -5.59 -0.58
CA GLY A 6 7.91 -5.71 0.52
C GLY A 6 8.03 -4.45 1.37
N TYR A 7 8.84 -4.56 2.42
CA TYR A 7 9.31 -3.46 3.24
C TYR A 7 10.82 -3.57 3.41
N MET A 8 11.56 -2.49 3.12
CA MET A 8 13.03 -2.50 3.23
C MET A 8 13.55 -2.29 4.65
N GLY A 9 12.72 -1.77 5.56
CA GLY A 9 13.12 -1.51 6.94
C GLY A 9 12.95 -2.72 7.88
N ASN A 10 12.94 -2.45 9.17
CA ASN A 10 12.78 -3.48 10.19
C ASN A 10 11.30 -3.82 10.41
N MET A 11 10.92 -5.08 10.17
CA MET A 11 9.57 -5.58 10.44
C MET A 11 9.34 -6.00 11.90
N TYR A 12 10.28 -5.76 12.80
CA TYR A 12 10.11 -6.04 14.23
C TYR A 12 9.11 -5.09 14.88
N ILE A 13 8.06 -5.66 15.49
CA ILE A 13 7.09 -4.92 16.29
C ILE A 13 7.41 -5.13 17.79
N PRO A 14 7.54 -4.04 18.58
CA PRO A 14 7.71 -4.15 20.03
C PRO A 14 6.54 -4.89 20.69
N LYS A 15 6.83 -5.73 21.69
CA LYS A 15 5.84 -6.62 22.33
C LYS A 15 4.62 -5.87 22.88
N GLU A 16 4.82 -4.67 23.40
CA GLU A 16 3.77 -3.79 23.92
C GLU A 16 2.80 -3.29 22.83
N LYS A 17 3.23 -3.28 21.57
CA LYS A 17 2.44 -2.88 20.40
C LYS A 17 1.88 -4.06 19.61
N ASN A 18 2.25 -5.31 19.93
CA ASN A 18 1.83 -6.50 19.16
C ASN A 18 0.31 -6.61 19.02
N GLY A 19 -0.45 -6.39 20.08
CA GLY A 19 -1.92 -6.51 20.03
C GLY A 19 -2.56 -5.48 19.10
N GLU A 20 -2.10 -4.23 19.15
CA GLU A 20 -2.59 -3.15 18.30
C GLU A 20 -2.22 -3.40 16.83
N PHE A 21 -0.96 -3.75 16.57
CA PHE A 21 -0.47 -4.04 15.23
C PHE A 21 -1.19 -5.24 14.63
N ALA A 22 -1.31 -6.35 15.36
CA ALA A 22 -1.92 -7.57 14.85
C ALA A 22 -3.42 -7.40 14.58
N ALA A 23 -4.14 -6.67 15.45
CA ALA A 23 -5.52 -6.29 15.17
C ALA A 23 -5.62 -5.38 13.93
N GLY A 24 -4.71 -4.43 13.78
CA GLY A 24 -4.63 -3.55 12.62
C GLY A 24 -4.41 -4.30 11.31
N ALA A 25 -3.36 -5.14 11.24
CA ALA A 25 -3.04 -5.95 10.08
C ALA A 25 -4.19 -6.92 9.71
N ALA A 26 -4.77 -7.62 10.69
CA ALA A 26 -5.92 -8.49 10.46
C ALA A 26 -7.13 -7.72 9.90
N LYS A 27 -7.37 -6.50 10.40
CA LYS A 27 -8.46 -5.64 9.91
C LYS A 27 -8.21 -5.15 8.48
N LEU A 28 -7.00 -4.72 8.14
CA LEU A 28 -6.61 -4.35 6.77
C LEU A 28 -6.85 -5.53 5.81
N LEU A 29 -6.34 -6.71 6.14
CA LEU A 29 -6.50 -7.91 5.33
C LEU A 29 -7.99 -8.28 5.16
N ASN A 30 -8.76 -8.29 6.24
CA ASN A 30 -10.17 -8.64 6.23
C ASN A 30 -11.00 -7.64 5.39
N TYR A 31 -10.92 -6.34 5.68
CA TYR A 31 -11.71 -5.31 4.98
C TYR A 31 -11.21 -5.04 3.55
N GLY A 32 -9.95 -5.36 3.27
CA GLY A 32 -9.38 -5.40 1.92
C GLY A 32 -9.81 -6.59 1.07
N GLY A 33 -10.64 -7.50 1.63
CA GLY A 33 -11.20 -8.62 0.88
C GLY A 33 -10.28 -9.83 0.76
N MET A 34 -9.26 -9.96 1.61
CA MET A 34 -8.37 -11.13 1.60
C MET A 34 -9.10 -12.37 2.12
N MET A 35 -9.01 -13.43 1.33
CA MET A 35 -9.70 -14.70 1.57
C MET A 35 -8.72 -15.87 1.48
N GLY A 36 -8.80 -16.76 2.46
CA GLY A 36 -8.48 -18.16 2.26
C GLY A 36 -9.51 -18.81 1.34
N PHE A 37 -9.12 -19.92 0.71
CA PHE A 37 -9.99 -20.65 -0.21
C PHE A 37 -10.01 -22.13 0.15
N GLY A 38 -11.19 -22.66 0.48
CA GLY A 38 -11.39 -24.07 0.78
C GLY A 38 -12.06 -24.78 -0.39
N GLN A 39 -11.55 -25.95 -0.77
CA GLN A 39 -12.25 -26.84 -1.70
C GLN A 39 -12.95 -27.95 -0.93
N ILE A 40 -14.20 -28.23 -1.29
CA ILE A 40 -14.98 -29.33 -0.75
C ILE A 40 -15.53 -30.20 -1.88
N SER A 41 -15.72 -31.48 -1.59
CA SER A 41 -16.43 -32.42 -2.46
C SER A 41 -17.58 -33.05 -1.69
N MET A 42 -18.82 -32.82 -2.11
CA MET A 42 -20.01 -33.33 -1.43
C MET A 42 -21.09 -33.70 -2.44
N TYR A 43 -21.74 -34.86 -2.26
CA TYR A 43 -22.77 -35.37 -3.18
C TYR A 43 -22.33 -35.42 -4.67
N GLY A 44 -21.04 -35.62 -4.94
CA GLY A 44 -20.48 -35.66 -6.30
C GLY A 44 -20.26 -34.29 -6.93
N HIS A 45 -20.30 -33.22 -6.12
CA HIS A 45 -20.04 -31.85 -6.54
C HIS A 45 -18.77 -31.31 -5.88
N ASP A 46 -17.85 -30.81 -6.70
CA ASP A 46 -16.67 -30.07 -6.25
C ASP A 46 -16.96 -28.57 -6.27
N MET A 47 -16.62 -27.85 -5.21
CA MET A 47 -16.84 -26.41 -5.11
C MET A 47 -15.85 -25.71 -4.20
N GLY A 48 -15.63 -24.42 -4.49
CA GLY A 48 -14.84 -23.51 -3.68
C GLY A 48 -15.68 -22.75 -2.64
N LEU A 49 -15.11 -22.52 -1.47
CA LEU A 49 -15.68 -21.73 -0.38
C LEU A 49 -14.70 -20.62 0.02
N LEU A 50 -15.20 -19.40 0.19
CA LEU A 50 -14.39 -18.26 0.66
C LEU A 50 -14.30 -18.27 2.18
N LYS A 51 -13.08 -18.16 2.70
CA LYS A 51 -12.81 -17.99 4.13
C LYS A 51 -12.17 -16.63 4.37
N PRO A 52 -12.90 -15.62 4.86
CA PRO A 52 -12.32 -14.34 5.23
C PRO A 52 -11.19 -14.50 6.25
N VAL A 53 -10.17 -13.63 6.15
CA VAL A 53 -9.16 -13.50 7.21
C VAL A 53 -9.86 -13.17 8.52
N GLU A 54 -9.69 -14.01 9.54
CA GLU A 54 -10.35 -13.80 10.84
C GLU A 54 -9.77 -12.57 11.54
N LEU A 55 -10.63 -11.79 12.19
CA LEU A 55 -10.18 -10.67 13.02
C LEU A 55 -9.46 -11.23 14.28
N TYR A 56 -8.44 -10.52 14.74
CA TYR A 56 -7.57 -10.90 15.86
C TYR A 56 -8.38 -11.37 17.11
N PRO A 57 -7.96 -12.43 17.85
CA PRO A 57 -6.60 -12.97 17.93
C PRO A 57 -6.11 -13.84 16.77
N GLY A 58 -6.99 -14.36 15.91
CA GLY A 58 -6.74 -14.88 14.55
C GLY A 58 -5.67 -15.95 14.28
N GLY A 59 -4.69 -16.13 15.16
CA GLY A 59 -3.52 -16.98 14.97
C GLY A 59 -2.78 -16.67 13.66
N LYS A 60 -2.30 -17.74 13.03
CA LYS A 60 -1.69 -17.70 11.70
C LYS A 60 -2.76 -17.85 10.63
N VAL A 61 -2.87 -16.88 9.75
CA VAL A 61 -3.82 -16.87 8.64
C VAL A 61 -3.09 -17.00 7.32
N TYR A 62 -3.66 -17.79 6.41
CA TYR A 62 -3.16 -17.98 5.05
C TYR A 62 -4.27 -17.57 4.09
N PHE A 63 -3.92 -16.78 3.08
CA PHE A 63 -4.85 -16.30 2.09
C PHE A 63 -4.15 -16.17 0.74
N HIS A 64 -4.92 -16.30 -0.32
CA HIS A 64 -4.41 -16.23 -1.68
C HIS A 64 -5.49 -15.78 -2.67
N PHE A 65 -6.72 -15.53 -2.23
CA PHE A 65 -7.81 -15.04 -3.06
C PHE A 65 -8.22 -13.64 -2.60
N ASN A 66 -8.52 -12.72 -3.52
CA ASN A 66 -9.15 -11.45 -3.18
C ASN A 66 -10.61 -11.45 -3.65
N TYR A 67 -11.53 -11.19 -2.70
CA TYR A 67 -12.97 -11.16 -2.97
C TYR A 67 -13.36 -10.09 -3.99
N PHE A 68 -12.66 -8.97 -4.08
CA PHE A 68 -12.98 -7.90 -5.02
C PHE A 68 -12.40 -8.11 -6.42
N GLU A 69 -11.33 -8.88 -6.55
CA GLU A 69 -10.76 -9.24 -7.86
C GLU A 69 -11.47 -10.43 -8.53
N ASP A 70 -12.11 -11.29 -7.73
CA ASP A 70 -12.51 -12.64 -8.13
C ASP A 70 -11.31 -13.47 -8.66
N ASP A 71 -10.11 -13.27 -8.08
CA ASP A 71 -8.87 -13.93 -8.51
C ASP A 71 -7.99 -14.43 -7.36
N SER A 72 -7.13 -15.38 -7.70
CA SER A 72 -6.14 -15.98 -6.83
C SER A 72 -4.72 -15.62 -7.25
N TRP A 73 -3.88 -15.34 -6.25
CA TRP A 73 -2.45 -15.15 -6.37
C TRP A 73 -1.68 -16.23 -5.62
N GLU A 74 -0.39 -16.03 -5.43
CA GLU A 74 0.41 -16.93 -4.61
C GLU A 74 0.10 -16.72 -3.11
N THR A 75 0.37 -17.74 -2.31
CA THR A 75 -0.05 -17.75 -0.90
C THR A 75 0.71 -16.72 -0.08
N ALA A 76 -0.05 -15.83 0.56
CA ALA A 76 0.43 -14.93 1.60
C ALA A 76 0.04 -15.47 3.00
N MET A 77 0.79 -15.04 4.02
CA MET A 77 0.61 -15.47 5.40
C MET A 77 0.84 -14.30 6.35
N PHE A 78 -0.02 -14.21 7.35
CA PHE A 78 0.16 -13.32 8.50
C PHE A 78 0.10 -14.13 9.79
N ASP A 79 1.07 -13.93 10.68
CA ASP A 79 1.08 -14.48 12.04
C ASP A 79 0.82 -13.37 13.06
N GLY A 80 -0.37 -13.36 13.66
CA GLY A 80 -0.75 -12.37 14.66
C GLY A 80 0.00 -12.49 15.99
N ASN A 81 0.60 -13.64 16.30
CA ASN A 81 1.39 -13.82 17.53
C ASN A 81 2.80 -13.25 17.37
N GLU A 82 3.40 -13.45 16.19
CA GLU A 82 4.75 -13.00 15.88
C GLU A 82 4.77 -11.61 15.22
N CYS A 83 3.60 -11.06 14.84
CA CYS A 83 3.47 -9.85 14.02
C CYS A 83 4.33 -9.94 12.75
N TYR A 84 4.28 -11.10 12.09
CA TYR A 84 5.09 -11.40 10.93
C TYR A 84 4.22 -11.60 9.70
N PHE A 85 4.59 -10.93 8.60
CA PHE A 85 3.87 -10.96 7.34
C PHE A 85 4.81 -11.39 6.22
N ARG A 86 4.30 -12.23 5.30
CA ARG A 86 4.97 -12.54 4.04
C ARG A 86 3.96 -12.75 2.92
N SER A 87 4.36 -12.37 1.72
CA SER A 87 3.64 -12.64 0.49
C SER A 87 4.63 -13.05 -0.60
N GLU A 88 4.15 -13.84 -1.56
CA GLU A 88 4.88 -14.11 -2.78
C GLU A 88 4.36 -13.17 -3.89
N LYS A 89 4.01 -13.64 -5.09
CA LYS A 89 3.41 -12.77 -6.10
C LYS A 89 2.06 -12.23 -5.65
N ILE A 90 1.85 -10.91 -5.81
CA ILE A 90 0.69 -10.17 -5.30
C ILE A 90 -0.23 -9.57 -6.37
N GLY A 91 0.05 -9.81 -7.66
CA GLY A 91 -0.77 -9.29 -8.74
C GLY A 91 -0.64 -7.79 -8.95
N GLY A 92 -1.73 -7.12 -9.32
CA GLY A 92 -1.70 -5.68 -9.64
C GLY A 92 -2.99 -4.90 -9.39
N GLN A 93 -3.93 -5.46 -8.62
CA GLN A 93 -5.20 -4.78 -8.25
C GLN A 93 -5.34 -4.81 -6.70
N GLU A 94 -6.54 -5.00 -6.14
CA GLU A 94 -6.80 -4.90 -4.69
C GLU A 94 -5.93 -5.81 -3.83
N PHE A 95 -5.55 -7.00 -4.30
CA PHE A 95 -4.62 -7.87 -3.59
C PHE A 95 -3.28 -7.17 -3.39
N CYS A 96 -2.75 -6.57 -4.45
CA CYS A 96 -1.51 -5.81 -4.43
C CYS A 96 -1.61 -4.60 -3.49
N ASP A 97 -2.70 -3.84 -3.59
CA ASP A 97 -2.91 -2.64 -2.79
C ASP A 97 -3.01 -2.94 -1.30
N VAL A 98 -3.76 -3.97 -0.93
CA VAL A 98 -3.94 -4.36 0.48
C VAL A 98 -2.65 -4.96 1.05
N VAL A 99 -1.90 -5.76 0.29
CA VAL A 99 -0.58 -6.23 0.74
C VAL A 99 0.37 -5.05 0.94
N THR A 100 0.38 -4.10 0.02
CA THR A 100 1.20 -2.89 0.11
C THR A 100 0.80 -2.06 1.34
N ALA A 101 -0.49 -1.93 1.64
CA ALA A 101 -0.97 -1.28 2.86
C ALA A 101 -0.46 -1.96 4.15
N VAL A 102 -0.37 -3.30 4.18
CA VAL A 102 0.22 -4.02 5.33
C VAL A 102 1.70 -3.67 5.49
N TYR A 103 2.46 -3.52 4.40
CA TYR A 103 3.85 -3.05 4.46
C TYR A 103 3.97 -1.59 4.89
N PHE A 104 3.03 -0.72 4.49
CA PHE A 104 2.93 0.63 5.06
C PHE A 104 2.63 0.61 6.56
N LEU A 105 1.86 -0.35 7.06
CA LEU A 105 1.62 -0.47 8.50
C LEU A 105 2.93 -0.78 9.25
N TYR A 106 3.81 -1.64 8.73
CA TYR A 106 5.17 -1.80 9.29
C TYR A 106 5.94 -0.47 9.25
N GLU A 107 5.87 0.24 8.12
CA GLU A 107 6.54 1.53 7.97
C GLU A 107 6.10 2.55 9.05
N MET A 108 4.82 2.53 9.46
CA MET A 108 4.30 3.44 10.50
C MET A 108 4.76 3.08 11.92
N TYR A 109 5.19 1.84 12.16
CA TYR A 109 5.63 1.35 13.47
C TYR A 109 7.16 1.31 13.61
N ASP A 110 7.88 1.25 12.49
CA ASP A 110 9.34 1.25 12.45
C ASP A 110 9.89 2.69 12.48
N GLU A 111 10.64 3.01 13.52
CA GLU A 111 11.30 4.31 13.69
C GLU A 111 12.63 4.41 12.90
N ASN A 112 13.09 3.32 12.28
CA ASN A 112 14.31 3.33 11.47
C ASN A 112 13.98 3.67 10.00
N PRO A 113 15.01 4.06 9.21
CA PRO A 113 14.87 4.18 7.76
C PRO A 113 14.32 2.88 7.13
N GLY A 114 13.36 3.05 6.22
CA GLY A 114 12.70 1.93 5.56
C GLY A 114 11.44 2.37 4.83
N PHE A 115 11.16 1.70 3.70
CA PHE A 115 10.07 2.07 2.81
C PHE A 115 9.30 0.85 2.33
N ALA A 116 7.98 1.00 2.19
CA ALA A 116 7.16 0.05 1.45
C ALA A 116 7.53 0.09 -0.05
N ILE A 117 7.67 -1.09 -0.65
CA ILE A 117 8.14 -1.28 -2.03
C ILE A 117 7.25 -2.25 -2.82
N ILE A 118 7.24 -2.08 -4.15
CA ILE A 118 6.78 -3.07 -5.11
C ILE A 118 7.88 -3.28 -6.15
N ASN A 119 8.32 -4.52 -6.38
CA ASN A 119 9.38 -4.86 -7.32
C ASN A 119 10.69 -4.04 -7.12
N ASN A 120 11.02 -3.73 -5.86
CA ASN A 120 12.13 -2.85 -5.44
C ASN A 120 11.95 -1.35 -5.73
N ASP A 121 10.80 -0.93 -6.26
CA ASP A 121 10.44 0.48 -6.41
C ASP A 121 9.73 0.99 -5.16
N ILE A 122 10.17 2.13 -4.64
CA ILE A 122 9.56 2.79 -3.48
C ILE A 122 8.19 3.33 -3.85
N ILE A 123 7.19 3.02 -3.02
CA ILE A 123 5.83 3.49 -3.21
C ILE A 123 5.67 4.89 -2.61
N ASN A 124 5.41 5.88 -3.47
CA ASN A 124 5.34 7.31 -3.14
C ASN A 124 3.92 7.85 -3.04
N ASP A 125 3.02 7.06 -2.48
CA ASP A 125 1.64 7.46 -2.34
C ASP A 125 1.15 7.38 -0.89
N SER A 126 0.66 8.50 -0.37
CA SER A 126 0.12 8.58 0.98
C SER A 126 -1.27 7.98 1.11
N HIS A 127 -1.96 7.62 0.00
CA HIS A 127 -3.31 7.07 0.06
C HIS A 127 -3.38 5.77 0.90
N TYR A 128 -2.31 4.96 0.92
CA TYR A 128 -2.20 3.78 1.79
C TYR A 128 -2.30 4.16 3.27
N VAL A 129 -1.58 5.19 3.70
CA VAL A 129 -1.64 5.68 5.09
C VAL A 129 -2.99 6.33 5.39
N GLY A 130 -3.60 7.00 4.41
CA GLY A 130 -4.97 7.51 4.52
C GLY A 130 -5.99 6.41 4.79
N TRP A 131 -5.89 5.27 4.09
CA TRP A 131 -6.78 4.12 4.36
C TRP A 131 -6.51 3.49 5.73
N ILE A 132 -5.24 3.34 6.12
CA ILE A 132 -4.87 2.87 7.47
C ILE A 132 -5.49 3.78 8.54
N ASN A 133 -5.36 5.10 8.40
CA ASN A 133 -5.94 6.07 9.33
C ASN A 133 -7.46 5.97 9.41
N HIS A 134 -8.13 5.81 8.27
CA HIS A 134 -9.58 5.62 8.23
C HIS A 134 -10.01 4.35 8.97
N LEU A 135 -9.43 3.21 8.58
CA LEU A 135 -9.91 1.90 9.02
C LEU A 135 -9.51 1.59 10.46
N LEU A 136 -8.36 2.07 10.92
CA LEU A 136 -7.85 1.83 12.27
C LEU A 136 -8.15 2.98 13.24
N GLY A 137 -8.64 4.13 12.76
CA GLY A 137 -8.86 5.32 13.60
C GLY A 137 -7.55 5.94 14.09
N THR A 138 -6.46 5.76 13.34
CA THR A 138 -5.13 6.28 13.69
C THR A 138 -4.89 7.68 13.13
N GLY A 139 -3.83 8.33 13.60
CA GLY A 139 -3.38 9.65 13.13
C GLY A 139 -1.97 9.64 12.56
N PHE A 140 -1.62 8.60 11.79
CA PHE A 140 -0.29 8.48 11.22
C PHE A 140 -0.01 9.57 10.19
N SER A 141 1.23 10.04 10.17
CA SER A 141 1.77 11.00 9.21
C SER A 141 2.96 10.41 8.46
N MET A 142 3.34 11.05 7.35
CA MET A 142 4.52 10.64 6.56
C MET A 142 5.84 11.21 7.11
N LYS A 143 5.85 11.74 8.34
CA LYS A 143 7.00 12.45 8.93
C LYS A 143 8.32 11.68 8.88
N LYS A 144 8.27 10.34 8.99
CA LYS A 144 9.46 9.49 8.92
C LYS A 144 10.23 9.68 7.62
N ARG A 145 9.51 9.82 6.50
CA ARG A 145 10.13 10.01 5.17
C ARG A 145 10.82 11.37 5.01
N PHE A 146 10.53 12.34 5.88
CA PHE A 146 11.15 13.66 5.90
C PHE A 146 12.43 13.74 6.75
N ARG A 147 12.90 12.62 7.33
CA ARG A 147 14.29 12.50 7.80
C ARG A 147 15.21 12.29 6.61
N ILE A 148 15.30 13.30 5.74
CA ILE A 148 15.80 13.17 4.36
C ILE A 148 17.19 12.59 4.33
N TRP A 149 18.13 13.14 5.10
CA TRP A 149 19.50 12.65 5.10
C TRP A 149 19.61 11.22 5.64
N ASP A 150 19.03 10.93 6.81
CA ASP A 150 19.08 9.58 7.41
C ASP A 150 18.54 8.50 6.47
N ASN A 151 17.43 8.82 5.80
CA ASN A 151 16.78 7.95 4.83
C ASN A 151 17.62 7.72 3.58
N LEU A 152 18.15 8.80 3.00
CA LEU A 152 18.99 8.75 1.81
C LEU A 152 20.30 8.01 2.08
N GLU A 153 20.96 8.32 3.21
CA GLU A 153 22.22 7.70 3.64
C GLU A 153 22.03 6.19 3.85
N ALA A 154 21.01 5.76 4.59
CA ALA A 154 20.74 4.35 4.83
C ALA A 154 20.44 3.59 3.51
N TYR A 155 19.53 4.13 2.70
CA TYR A 155 19.12 3.51 1.44
C TYR A 155 20.27 3.37 0.44
N ALA A 156 21.08 4.43 0.28
CA ALA A 156 22.20 4.40 -0.64
C ALA A 156 23.28 3.43 -0.17
N LEU A 157 23.67 3.47 1.12
CA LEU A 157 24.76 2.65 1.66
C LEU A 157 24.51 1.15 1.56
N GLU A 158 23.26 0.70 1.66
CA GLU A 158 22.88 -0.71 1.44
C GLU A 158 23.06 -1.16 -0.01
N ARG A 159 23.05 -0.21 -0.96
CA ARG A 159 23.08 -0.47 -2.41
C ARG A 159 24.46 -0.26 -3.04
N VAL A 160 25.38 0.41 -2.34
CA VAL A 160 26.76 0.63 -2.81
C VAL A 160 27.45 -0.69 -3.16
N GLY A 161 27.99 -0.76 -4.38
CA GLY A 161 28.63 -1.93 -4.97
C GLY A 161 27.68 -2.89 -5.69
N SER A 162 26.36 -2.77 -5.49
CA SER A 162 25.34 -3.58 -6.19
C SER A 162 24.60 -2.79 -7.28
N TYR A 163 24.61 -1.46 -7.20
CA TYR A 163 23.93 -0.56 -8.13
C TYR A 163 24.92 0.50 -8.62
N GLU A 164 24.87 0.84 -9.90
CA GLU A 164 25.71 1.91 -10.47
C GLU A 164 25.36 3.29 -9.88
N ASN A 165 24.08 3.53 -9.57
CA ASN A 165 23.63 4.73 -8.89
C ASN A 165 22.76 4.36 -7.68
N PRO A 166 23.36 4.20 -6.49
CA PRO A 166 22.66 3.73 -5.28
C PRO A 166 21.46 4.57 -4.85
N ALA A 167 21.37 5.84 -5.25
CA ALA A 167 20.26 6.74 -4.94
C ALA A 167 19.95 7.69 -6.11
N GLY A 168 19.69 7.11 -7.29
CA GLY A 168 19.66 7.86 -8.55
C GLY A 168 18.50 8.82 -8.75
N GLY A 169 17.38 8.66 -8.04
CA GLY A 169 16.30 9.64 -7.97
C GLY A 169 16.40 10.57 -6.76
N GLY A 170 17.43 10.40 -5.92
CA GLY A 170 17.71 11.24 -4.75
C GLY A 170 16.55 11.28 -3.74
N PRO A 171 16.36 12.41 -3.03
CA PRO A 171 15.27 12.58 -2.07
C PRO A 171 13.87 12.36 -2.65
N MET A 172 13.71 12.58 -3.95
CA MET A 172 12.42 12.51 -4.63
C MET A 172 11.90 11.09 -4.77
N GLU A 173 12.74 10.06 -4.56
CA GLU A 173 12.35 8.66 -4.57
C GLU A 173 11.49 8.24 -3.39
N PHE A 174 11.54 8.95 -2.26
CA PHE A 174 10.80 8.55 -1.05
C PHE A 174 9.78 9.58 -0.59
N ILE A 175 9.81 10.82 -1.08
CA ILE A 175 8.82 11.84 -0.73
C ILE A 175 7.52 11.59 -1.51
N PRO A 176 6.36 11.42 -0.82
CA PRO A 176 5.08 11.23 -1.49
C PRO A 176 4.75 12.36 -2.47
N TYR A 177 4.14 12.05 -3.62
CA TYR A 177 3.92 13.01 -4.70
C TYR A 177 3.18 14.28 -4.25
N GLY A 178 2.13 14.11 -3.43
CA GLY A 178 1.33 15.23 -2.89
C GLY A 178 2.03 16.04 -1.79
N MET A 179 3.23 15.63 -1.35
CA MET A 179 3.95 16.23 -0.24
C MET A 179 5.31 16.84 -0.62
N ARG A 180 5.55 17.08 -1.91
CA ARG A 180 6.83 17.62 -2.41
C ARG A 180 7.07 19.08 -2.03
N TYR A 181 6.01 19.86 -1.75
CA TYR A 181 6.14 21.25 -1.29
C TYR A 181 6.79 21.34 0.12
N GLN A 182 6.48 20.35 0.95
CA GLN A 182 6.96 20.20 2.30
C GLN A 182 8.45 19.83 2.31
N ALA A 183 8.93 19.21 1.23
CA ALA A 183 10.34 18.92 1.06
C ALA A 183 11.13 20.21 0.82
N GLY A 184 12.30 20.30 1.44
CA GLY A 184 13.19 21.44 1.31
C GLY A 184 14.23 21.46 2.41
N GLY A 185 14.93 22.58 2.51
CA GLY A 185 16.02 22.74 3.45
C GLY A 185 17.33 22.11 2.95
N VAL A 186 18.35 22.19 3.79
CA VAL A 186 19.73 21.87 3.44
C VAL A 186 19.93 20.41 3.03
N GLU A 187 19.26 19.47 3.71
CA GLU A 187 19.37 18.03 3.41
C GLU A 187 18.77 17.67 2.05
N PHE A 188 17.65 18.30 1.70
CA PHE A 188 17.05 18.13 0.39
C PHE A 188 18.00 18.65 -0.70
N SER A 189 18.57 19.85 -0.51
CA SER A 189 19.54 20.40 -1.44
C SER A 189 20.77 19.51 -1.60
N ASP A 190 21.34 19.00 -0.50
CA ASP A 190 22.48 18.09 -0.55
C ASP A 190 22.16 16.81 -1.34
N GLY A 191 21.00 16.21 -1.10
CA GLY A 191 20.57 15.03 -1.85
C GLY A 191 20.44 15.33 -3.35
N MET A 192 19.88 16.49 -3.72
CA MET A 192 19.79 16.90 -5.13
C MET A 192 21.16 17.15 -5.76
N TYR A 193 22.11 17.73 -5.03
CA TYR A 193 23.48 17.95 -5.52
C TYR A 193 24.27 16.65 -5.66
N ILE A 194 24.08 15.69 -4.75
CA ILE A 194 24.67 14.35 -4.89
C ILE A 194 24.13 13.66 -6.14
N THR A 195 22.83 13.76 -6.41
CA THR A 195 22.19 13.07 -7.52
C THR A 195 22.45 13.73 -8.89
N HIS A 196 22.42 15.06 -8.96
CA HIS A 196 22.46 15.80 -10.22
C HIS A 196 23.76 16.60 -10.44
N GLY A 197 24.65 16.61 -9.45
CA GLY A 197 25.83 17.45 -9.44
C GLY A 197 25.52 18.92 -9.09
N THR A 198 26.59 19.69 -8.91
CA THR A 198 26.52 21.13 -8.57
C THR A 198 26.75 22.04 -9.77
N GLU A 199 26.61 21.53 -11.00
CA GLU A 199 26.78 22.32 -12.24
C GLU A 199 25.71 23.39 -12.45
N THR A 200 24.55 23.23 -11.80
CA THR A 200 23.45 24.20 -11.79
C THR A 200 23.75 25.43 -10.92
N LEU A 201 24.82 25.40 -10.12
CA LEU A 201 25.27 26.54 -9.32
C LEU A 201 26.10 27.50 -10.18
N ALA A 202 25.45 28.51 -10.77
CA ALA A 202 26.10 29.58 -11.50
C ALA A 202 26.32 30.82 -10.61
N GLU A 203 27.55 31.36 -10.59
CA GLU A 203 27.94 32.49 -9.72
C GLU A 203 27.04 33.72 -9.90
N GLU A 204 26.59 33.97 -11.12
CA GLU A 204 25.74 35.11 -11.49
C GLU A 204 24.30 34.98 -10.95
N ASP A 205 23.86 33.76 -10.64
CA ASP A 205 22.48 33.41 -10.26
C ASP A 205 22.35 33.05 -8.77
N ILE A 206 23.45 33.01 -8.01
CA ILE A 206 23.44 32.65 -6.59
C ILE A 206 23.27 33.89 -5.72
N GLU A 207 22.14 33.97 -5.03
CA GLU A 207 21.89 35.00 -4.02
C GLU A 207 22.84 34.85 -2.82
N ALA A 208 23.38 35.97 -2.34
CA ALA A 208 24.23 36.00 -1.15
C ALA A 208 23.48 35.54 0.10
N ASP A 209 24.22 35.01 1.08
CA ASP A 209 23.70 34.50 2.36
C ASP A 209 22.69 33.33 2.24
N THR A 210 22.69 32.64 1.10
CA THR A 210 21.89 31.43 0.87
C THR A 210 22.72 30.14 1.01
N TYR A 211 22.04 28.99 1.18
CA TYR A 211 22.72 27.69 1.24
C TYR A 211 23.50 27.38 -0.05
N PRO A 212 22.94 27.60 -1.27
CA PRO A 212 23.71 27.51 -2.51
C PRO A 212 24.99 28.37 -2.53
N SER A 213 24.97 29.57 -1.93
CA SER A 213 26.14 30.45 -1.83
C SER A 213 27.26 29.83 -1.00
N ASP A 214 26.94 29.27 0.16
CA ASP A 214 27.93 28.60 1.00
C ASP A 214 28.47 27.31 0.36
N VAL A 215 27.60 26.51 -0.29
CA VAL A 215 28.02 25.31 -1.03
C VAL A 215 28.95 25.67 -2.19
N TYR A 216 28.61 26.70 -2.97
CA TYR A 216 29.44 27.19 -4.07
C TYR A 216 30.78 27.75 -3.58
N GLY A 217 30.78 28.55 -2.51
CA GLY A 217 31.98 29.05 -1.88
C GLY A 217 32.89 27.91 -1.38
N CYS A 218 32.31 26.86 -0.80
CA CYS A 218 33.04 25.67 -0.40
C CYS A 218 33.66 24.95 -1.61
N LYS A 219 32.91 24.82 -2.71
CA LYS A 219 33.41 24.23 -3.96
C LYS A 219 34.63 24.99 -4.48
N LYS A 220 34.59 26.33 -4.47
CA LYS A 220 35.72 27.17 -4.89
C LYS A 220 36.92 27.06 -3.96
N ALA A 221 36.70 26.97 -2.65
CA ALA A 221 37.78 26.72 -1.69
C ALA A 221 38.46 25.37 -1.94
N LEU A 222 37.67 24.30 -2.19
CA LEU A 222 38.19 22.98 -2.52
C LEU A 222 38.94 22.97 -3.86
N GLU A 223 38.39 23.61 -4.89
CA GLU A 223 39.00 23.72 -6.21
C GLU A 223 40.37 24.41 -6.15
N ALA A 224 40.47 25.53 -5.42
CA ALA A 224 41.73 26.24 -5.21
C ALA A 224 42.75 25.39 -4.44
N PHE A 225 42.33 24.74 -3.34
CA PHE A 225 43.20 23.90 -2.53
C PHE A 225 43.74 22.68 -3.30
N LEU A 226 42.87 21.98 -4.04
CA LEU A 226 43.23 20.80 -4.83
C LEU A 226 44.08 21.14 -6.06
N LYS A 227 43.98 22.36 -6.58
CA LYS A 227 44.86 22.87 -7.64
C LYS A 227 46.28 23.13 -7.12
N SER A 228 46.40 23.67 -5.90
CA SER A 228 47.70 23.90 -5.25
C SER A 228 48.32 22.63 -4.67
N ASN A 229 47.52 21.61 -4.39
CA ASN A 229 47.95 20.31 -3.85
C ASN A 229 47.48 19.16 -4.76
N PRO A 230 48.06 19.02 -5.97
CA PRO A 230 47.65 17.99 -6.91
C PRO A 230 48.12 16.61 -6.42
N GLY A 231 47.20 15.66 -6.30
CA GLY A 231 47.49 14.27 -5.92
C GLY A 231 46.60 13.76 -4.79
N GLU A 232 46.84 12.51 -4.36
CA GLU A 232 46.08 11.88 -3.27
C GLU A 232 46.39 12.50 -1.90
N GLU A 233 47.61 12.96 -1.67
CA GLU A 233 48.00 13.61 -0.40
C GLU A 233 47.13 14.84 -0.08
N GLY A 234 46.71 15.60 -1.09
CA GLY A 234 45.77 16.70 -0.92
C GLY A 234 44.39 16.23 -0.47
N ILE A 235 43.91 15.12 -1.03
CA ILE A 235 42.63 14.52 -0.67
C ILE A 235 42.70 13.94 0.75
N ASP A 236 43.78 13.26 1.12
CA ASP A 236 44.00 12.72 2.46
C ASP A 236 44.00 13.81 3.54
N ARG A 237 44.56 14.99 3.23
CA ARG A 237 44.50 16.16 4.12
C ARG A 237 43.06 16.63 4.35
N ILE A 238 42.20 16.58 3.32
CA ILE A 238 40.77 16.88 3.46
C ILE A 238 40.10 15.82 4.33
N TRP A 239 40.31 14.53 4.05
CA TRP A 239 39.74 13.44 4.85
C TRP A 239 40.17 13.45 6.31
N LYS A 240 41.43 13.81 6.59
CA LYS A 240 41.91 14.01 7.95
C LYS A 240 41.16 15.15 8.61
N LEU A 241 41.03 16.30 7.95
CA LEU A 241 40.28 17.45 8.46
C LEU A 241 38.84 17.07 8.84
N LEU A 242 38.18 16.22 8.04
CA LEU A 242 36.80 15.80 8.33
C LEU A 242 36.69 14.95 9.61
N GLN A 243 37.77 14.33 10.07
CA GLN A 243 37.81 13.50 11.29
C GLN A 243 38.25 14.29 12.53
N GLU A 244 38.68 15.54 12.35
CA GLU A 244 39.15 16.38 13.45
C GLU A 244 37.98 17.00 14.24
N SER A 245 38.22 17.23 15.53
CA SER A 245 37.27 17.97 16.39
C SER A 245 37.08 19.41 15.93
N ARG A 246 35.97 20.06 16.33
CA ARG A 246 35.73 21.48 16.05
C ARG A 246 36.93 22.39 16.39
N ASP A 247 37.53 22.22 17.58
CA ASP A 247 38.66 23.04 18.03
C ASP A 247 39.87 22.92 17.10
N GLU A 248 40.17 21.71 16.62
CA GLU A 248 41.25 21.47 15.67
C GLU A 248 40.93 22.05 14.28
N ARG A 249 39.67 21.96 13.84
CA ARG A 249 39.22 22.59 12.59
C ARG A 249 39.28 24.12 12.66
N GLU A 250 39.00 24.73 13.82
CA GLU A 250 39.16 26.18 14.03
C GLU A 250 40.62 26.64 13.95
N LYS A 251 41.56 25.82 14.39
CA LYS A 251 43.02 26.11 14.31
C LYS A 251 43.56 26.10 12.88
N THR A 252 42.80 25.63 11.89
CA THR A 252 43.21 25.70 10.48
C THR A 252 43.19 27.13 9.91
N ARG A 253 42.62 28.11 10.63
CA ARG A 253 42.63 29.52 10.23
C ARG A 253 44.07 30.00 9.98
N GLY A 254 44.29 30.62 8.82
CA GLY A 254 45.62 31.09 8.40
C GLY A 254 46.53 30.00 7.83
N THR A 255 46.09 28.73 7.78
CA THR A 255 46.76 27.65 7.04
C THR A 255 46.17 27.53 5.62
N GLU A 256 46.80 26.71 4.77
CA GLU A 256 46.30 26.39 3.42
C GLU A 256 44.88 25.77 3.43
N LEU A 257 44.51 25.07 4.51
CA LEU A 257 43.18 24.47 4.67
C LEU A 257 42.16 25.45 5.26
N GLY A 258 42.56 26.67 5.64
CA GLY A 258 41.72 27.57 6.44
C GLY A 258 40.37 27.91 5.83
N ALA A 259 40.28 28.02 4.50
CA ALA A 259 39.00 28.25 3.82
C ALA A 259 38.05 27.03 3.96
N ILE A 260 38.55 25.82 3.70
CA ILE A 260 37.77 24.57 3.85
C ILE A 260 37.43 24.34 5.33
N GLY A 261 38.37 24.61 6.23
CA GLY A 261 38.18 24.56 7.68
C GLY A 261 37.03 25.46 8.13
N ASN A 262 36.99 26.71 7.66
CA ASN A 262 35.88 27.62 7.97
C ASN A 262 34.52 27.09 7.48
N PHE A 263 34.45 26.55 6.27
CA PHE A 263 33.22 25.93 5.77
C PHE A 263 32.82 24.70 6.57
N SER A 264 33.78 23.88 7.01
CA SER A 264 33.49 22.70 7.83
C SER A 264 32.80 23.04 9.16
N LEU A 265 32.98 24.26 9.68
CA LEU A 265 32.34 24.68 10.94
C LEU A 265 30.83 24.95 10.79
N ILE A 266 30.35 25.15 9.56
CA ILE A 266 28.99 25.60 9.23
C ILE A 266 28.26 24.70 8.21
N LEU A 267 28.98 23.88 7.44
CA LEU A 267 28.42 22.93 6.48
C LEU A 267 28.60 21.50 7.02
N PRO A 268 27.67 20.59 6.74
CA PRO A 268 27.84 19.19 7.07
C PRO A 268 29.00 18.55 6.31
N ALA A 269 29.66 17.54 6.91
CA ALA A 269 30.81 16.87 6.29
C ALA A 269 30.53 16.32 4.89
N ARG A 270 29.32 15.79 4.65
CA ARG A 270 28.88 15.28 3.35
C ARG A 270 29.03 16.31 2.22
N VAL A 271 28.90 17.60 2.51
CA VAL A 271 29.07 18.68 1.52
C VAL A 271 30.48 18.70 0.98
N ILE A 272 31.46 18.66 1.88
CA ILE A 272 32.86 18.64 1.49
C ILE A 272 33.15 17.36 0.68
N VAL A 273 32.57 16.22 1.10
CA VAL A 273 32.77 14.94 0.42
C VAL A 273 32.18 14.92 -0.99
N TYR A 274 30.91 15.31 -1.20
CA TYR A 274 30.32 15.28 -2.55
C TYR A 274 30.96 16.28 -3.49
N LEU A 275 31.38 17.45 -3.00
CA LEU A 275 32.11 18.43 -3.80
C LEU A 275 33.50 17.91 -4.19
N THR A 276 34.18 17.23 -3.26
CA THR A 276 35.50 16.62 -3.53
C THR A 276 35.36 15.48 -4.53
N ALA A 277 34.34 14.63 -4.37
CA ALA A 277 34.01 13.55 -5.29
C ALA A 277 33.75 14.09 -6.71
N GLU A 278 32.93 15.14 -6.84
CA GLU A 278 32.63 15.78 -8.12
C GLU A 278 33.90 16.34 -8.78
N LEU A 279 34.72 17.10 -8.04
CA LEU A 279 35.97 17.68 -8.55
C LEU A 279 36.99 16.63 -8.99
N LYS A 280 36.94 15.43 -8.41
CA LYS A 280 37.82 14.29 -8.74
C LYS A 280 37.18 13.27 -9.66
N LYS A 281 35.93 13.46 -10.07
CA LYS A 281 35.14 12.51 -10.87
C LYS A 281 35.10 11.12 -10.24
N GLN A 282 34.92 11.08 -8.93
CA GLN A 282 34.78 9.86 -8.13
C GLN A 282 33.32 9.68 -7.72
N ASP A 283 32.93 8.43 -7.44
CA ASP A 283 31.60 8.14 -6.91
C ASP A 283 31.50 8.60 -5.44
N PHE A 284 30.49 9.43 -5.15
CA PHE A 284 30.27 9.95 -3.79
C PHE A 284 29.97 8.84 -2.80
N TRP A 285 29.12 7.87 -3.15
CA TRP A 285 28.62 6.87 -2.21
C TRP A 285 29.69 5.84 -1.85
N GLU A 286 30.57 5.47 -2.79
CA GLU A 286 31.76 4.64 -2.53
C GLU A 286 32.72 5.33 -1.56
N LEU A 287 32.99 6.63 -1.76
CA LEU A 287 33.82 7.42 -0.83
C LEU A 287 33.15 7.54 0.54
N TRP A 288 31.86 7.90 0.55
CA TRP A 288 31.09 8.12 1.78
C TRP A 288 31.06 6.86 2.63
N LYS A 289 30.85 5.68 2.03
CA LYS A 289 30.88 4.37 2.72
C LYS A 289 32.17 4.12 3.50
N GLY A 290 33.30 4.64 3.02
CA GLY A 290 34.60 4.52 3.67
C GLY A 290 34.77 5.40 4.90
N ILE A 291 34.10 6.57 4.98
CA ILE A 291 34.42 7.61 5.96
C ILE A 291 33.24 8.07 6.84
N TYR A 292 31.99 7.82 6.46
CA TYR A 292 30.77 8.41 7.08
C TYR A 292 30.64 8.22 8.61
N LYS A 293 31.25 7.17 9.17
CA LYS A 293 31.24 6.88 10.61
C LYS A 293 32.16 7.77 11.42
N ASN A 294 33.20 8.32 10.80
CA ASN A 294 34.31 9.00 11.48
C ASN A 294 34.38 10.49 11.17
N VAL A 295 33.48 11.00 10.32
CA VAL A 295 33.42 12.44 10.03
C VAL A 295 32.73 13.22 11.14
N TYR A 296 33.04 14.51 11.25
CA TYR A 296 32.41 15.42 12.18
C TYR A 296 30.90 15.54 11.97
N ARG A 297 30.20 15.87 13.06
CA ARG A 297 28.74 16.13 13.13
C ARG A 297 28.40 17.29 14.09
N ASP A 298 29.42 18.11 14.41
CA ASP A 298 29.38 19.24 15.34
C ASP A 298 29.42 20.61 14.59
N GLU A 299 29.06 20.61 13.31
CA GLU A 299 28.79 21.82 12.55
C GLU A 299 27.61 22.61 13.14
N ILE A 300 27.66 23.93 13.01
CA ILE A 300 26.56 24.82 13.38
C ILE A 300 26.04 25.43 12.09
N ILE A 301 25.02 24.78 11.52
CA ILE A 301 24.43 25.17 10.25
C ILE A 301 23.74 26.54 10.40
N LYS A 302 23.99 27.45 9.46
CA LYS A 302 23.31 28.75 9.43
C LYS A 302 21.81 28.56 9.21
N THR A 303 21.01 29.49 9.68
CA THR A 303 19.58 29.52 9.35
C THR A 303 19.40 30.17 7.98
N TYR A 304 19.14 29.37 6.95
CA TYR A 304 18.93 29.83 5.56
C TYR A 304 17.46 30.08 5.21
N GLU A 305 16.53 29.59 6.03
CA GLU A 305 15.10 29.65 5.70
C GLU A 305 14.49 31.02 6.01
N PHE A 306 13.52 31.42 5.18
CA PHE A 306 12.66 32.56 5.49
C PHE A 306 11.88 32.31 6.78
N LYS A 307 11.73 33.35 7.61
CA LYS A 307 11.09 33.25 8.92
C LYS A 307 9.66 32.69 8.79
N GLY A 308 9.40 31.56 9.45
CA GLY A 308 8.09 30.89 9.49
C GLY A 308 7.92 29.74 8.49
N LEU A 309 8.73 29.64 7.43
CA LEU A 309 8.61 28.58 6.43
C LEU A 309 8.93 27.20 7.00
N GLY A 310 9.99 27.08 7.82
CA GLY A 310 10.34 25.83 8.49
C GLY A 310 9.26 25.35 9.45
N GLU A 311 8.63 26.27 10.20
CA GLU A 311 7.52 25.94 11.10
C GLU A 311 6.28 25.50 10.33
N GLU A 312 5.98 26.14 9.19
CA GLU A 312 4.89 25.73 8.30
C GLU A 312 5.12 24.33 7.74
N ARG A 313 6.28 24.08 7.15
CA ARG A 313 6.64 22.76 6.61
C ARG A 313 6.60 21.69 7.68
N LYS A 314 7.16 21.96 8.87
CA LYS A 314 7.12 21.02 10.00
C LYS A 314 5.68 20.66 10.38
N ARG A 315 4.78 21.65 10.49
CA ARG A 315 3.36 21.38 10.78
C ARG A 315 2.70 20.51 9.70
N LEU A 316 3.00 20.75 8.43
CA LEU A 316 2.46 19.96 7.32
C LEU A 316 3.03 18.53 7.29
N ILE A 317 4.30 18.35 7.65
CA ILE A 317 4.98 17.04 7.74
C ILE A 317 4.42 16.21 8.90
N GLU A 318 4.18 16.85 10.04
CA GLU A 318 3.68 16.19 11.25
C GLU A 318 2.17 15.94 11.21
N ALA A 319 1.43 16.65 10.36
CA ALA A 319 0.00 16.48 10.21
C ALA A 319 -0.37 15.04 9.78
N PRO A 320 -1.41 14.44 10.39
CA PRO A 320 -1.92 13.16 9.94
C PRO A 320 -2.32 13.18 8.46
N VAL A 321 -2.05 12.09 7.76
CA VAL A 321 -2.57 11.91 6.39
C VAL A 321 -4.11 11.84 6.47
N PRO A 322 -4.85 12.61 5.65
CA PRO A 322 -6.31 12.56 5.65
C PRO A 322 -6.84 11.15 5.41
N PRO A 323 -7.89 10.73 6.16
CA PRO A 323 -8.45 9.39 6.03
C PRO A 323 -9.09 9.18 4.66
N VAL A 324 -8.90 7.99 4.08
CA VAL A 324 -9.47 7.55 2.79
C VAL A 324 -10.43 6.38 3.05
N ARG A 325 -11.67 6.44 2.54
CA ARG A 325 -12.64 5.37 2.78
C ARG A 325 -12.20 4.07 2.11
N THR A 326 -12.55 2.92 2.69
CA THR A 326 -12.16 1.62 2.12
C THR A 326 -12.66 1.41 0.69
N SER A 327 -13.89 1.85 0.35
CA SER A 327 -14.40 1.78 -1.03
C SER A 327 -13.62 2.66 -2.01
N GLU A 328 -13.08 3.80 -1.54
CA GLU A 328 -12.25 4.70 -2.34
C GLU A 328 -10.84 4.13 -2.51
N PHE A 329 -10.27 3.57 -1.44
CA PHE A 329 -8.97 2.90 -1.47
C PHE A 329 -8.94 1.72 -2.45
N LEU A 330 -9.97 0.87 -2.41
CA LEU A 330 -10.05 -0.31 -3.27
C LEU A 330 -10.45 0.03 -4.72
N ARG A 331 -10.75 1.29 -5.03
CA ARG A 331 -11.26 1.68 -6.34
C ARG A 331 -10.15 1.64 -7.39
N GLN A 332 -10.27 0.70 -8.32
CA GLN A 332 -9.35 0.60 -9.46
C GLN A 332 -9.73 1.58 -10.58
N GLU A 333 -8.87 2.56 -10.83
CA GLU A 333 -9.01 3.55 -11.90
C GLU A 333 -7.87 3.50 -12.94
N GLY A 334 -7.01 2.48 -12.85
CA GLY A 334 -5.85 2.33 -13.72
C GLY A 334 -6.21 2.27 -15.21
N TYR A 335 -5.31 2.77 -16.05
CA TYR A 335 -5.49 2.80 -17.51
C TYR A 335 -5.81 1.40 -18.08
N PHE A 336 -5.23 0.35 -17.51
CA PHE A 336 -5.43 -1.02 -17.96
C PHE A 336 -6.71 -1.69 -17.41
N THR A 337 -7.37 -1.10 -16.40
CA THR A 337 -8.54 -1.70 -15.72
C THR A 337 -9.73 -1.94 -16.66
N PHE A 338 -9.91 -1.06 -17.65
CA PHE A 338 -10.98 -1.16 -18.66
C PHE A 338 -10.42 -1.31 -20.09
N TYR A 339 -9.13 -1.59 -20.22
CA TYR A 339 -8.49 -1.78 -21.51
C TYR A 339 -9.10 -2.97 -22.25
N ASN A 340 -9.14 -2.90 -23.59
CA ASN A 340 -9.77 -3.90 -24.45
C ASN A 340 -11.23 -4.26 -24.07
N THR A 341 -12.00 -3.31 -23.52
CA THR A 341 -13.44 -3.52 -23.30
C THR A 341 -14.11 -3.93 -24.62
N PRO A 342 -14.82 -5.08 -24.67
CA PRO A 342 -15.47 -5.56 -25.89
C PRO A 342 -16.46 -4.56 -26.49
N GLU A 343 -16.64 -4.62 -27.82
CA GLU A 343 -17.59 -3.74 -28.55
C GLU A 343 -19.00 -3.80 -27.96
N GLU A 344 -19.44 -4.97 -27.50
CA GLU A 344 -20.77 -5.19 -26.90
C GLU A 344 -20.99 -4.40 -25.59
N LEU A 345 -19.89 -3.95 -24.95
CA LEU A 345 -19.91 -3.17 -23.71
C LEU A 345 -19.42 -1.73 -23.93
N LYS A 346 -19.06 -1.34 -25.14
CA LYS A 346 -18.65 0.05 -25.41
C LYS A 346 -19.80 1.01 -25.15
N GLY A 347 -19.48 2.13 -24.49
CA GLY A 347 -20.46 3.15 -24.10
C GLY A 347 -21.24 2.83 -22.83
N LYS A 348 -21.12 1.61 -22.27
CA LYS A 348 -21.62 1.33 -20.92
C LYS A 348 -20.72 2.02 -19.88
N PRO A 349 -21.27 2.46 -18.74
CA PRO A 349 -20.48 3.01 -17.66
C PRO A 349 -19.50 1.97 -17.12
N ASN A 350 -18.32 2.43 -16.73
CA ASN A 350 -17.31 1.58 -16.11
C ASN A 350 -17.77 1.12 -14.72
N TYR A 351 -17.50 -0.15 -14.40
CA TYR A 351 -17.67 -0.67 -13.05
C TYR A 351 -16.59 -0.14 -12.11
N TYR A 352 -17.02 0.47 -11.01
CA TYR A 352 -16.17 0.81 -9.88
C TYR A 352 -16.74 0.16 -8.62
N ILE A 353 -15.85 -0.32 -7.74
CA ILE A 353 -16.25 -0.86 -6.44
C ILE A 353 -16.99 0.21 -5.64
N SER A 354 -18.02 -0.24 -4.95
CA SER A 354 -18.85 0.58 -4.07
C SER A 354 -19.05 -0.11 -2.72
N ASP A 355 -19.62 0.60 -1.74
CA ASP A 355 -20.04 -0.01 -0.47
C ASP A 355 -21.06 -1.14 -0.67
N ASP A 356 -21.87 -1.08 -1.73
CA ASP A 356 -22.81 -2.15 -2.08
C ASP A 356 -22.12 -3.45 -2.52
N ASP A 357 -20.83 -3.43 -2.84
CA ASP A 357 -20.03 -4.64 -3.09
C ASP A 357 -19.46 -5.22 -1.80
N ARG A 358 -19.49 -4.43 -0.72
CA ARG A 358 -18.88 -4.70 0.59
C ARG A 358 -19.91 -5.17 1.64
N LEU A 359 -21.09 -5.62 1.21
CA LEU A 359 -22.21 -6.02 2.08
C LEU A 359 -21.85 -7.09 3.12
N TYR A 360 -20.86 -7.93 2.85
CA TYR A 360 -20.37 -8.91 3.83
C TYR A 360 -19.90 -8.23 5.12
N TRP A 361 -19.29 -7.04 5.02
CA TRP A 361 -18.73 -6.27 6.13
C TRP A 361 -19.71 -5.26 6.75
N TRP A 362 -20.98 -5.27 6.34
CA TRP A 362 -21.96 -4.36 6.93
C TRP A 362 -22.26 -4.73 8.39
N ASP A 363 -22.13 -3.77 9.29
CA ASP A 363 -22.40 -3.94 10.73
C ASP A 363 -23.30 -2.83 11.29
N GLY A 364 -23.85 -1.98 10.42
CA GLY A 364 -24.66 -0.81 10.79
C GLY A 364 -23.85 0.45 11.12
N THR A 365 -22.52 0.40 11.07
CA THR A 365 -21.66 1.58 11.15
C THR A 365 -21.59 2.33 9.82
N ASN A 366 -20.81 3.41 9.77
CA ASN A 366 -20.55 4.20 8.57
C ASN A 366 -19.41 3.64 7.68
N GLU A 367 -18.84 2.49 8.03
CA GLU A 367 -17.79 1.86 7.23
C GLU A 367 -18.34 1.31 5.90
N VAL A 368 -19.55 0.74 5.91
CA VAL A 368 -20.27 0.27 4.73
C VAL A 368 -21.65 0.91 4.69
N ILE A 369 -21.86 1.84 3.76
CA ILE A 369 -23.12 2.56 3.61
C ILE A 369 -23.92 1.95 2.46
N LEU A 370 -25.11 1.44 2.77
CA LEU A 370 -26.04 0.93 1.76
C LEU A 370 -26.55 2.09 0.91
N SER A 371 -26.46 1.98 -0.42
CA SER A 371 -27.11 2.95 -1.29
C SER A 371 -28.64 2.87 -1.20
N GLU A 372 -29.33 3.93 -1.60
CA GLU A 372 -30.81 3.92 -1.68
C GLU A 372 -31.33 2.83 -2.64
N GLU A 373 -30.60 2.56 -3.72
CA GLU A 373 -30.94 1.49 -4.67
C GLU A 373 -30.79 0.12 -4.03
N MET A 374 -29.69 -0.11 -3.30
CA MET A 374 -29.44 -1.35 -2.58
C MET A 374 -30.48 -1.59 -1.48
N ASP A 375 -30.79 -0.58 -0.66
CA ASP A 375 -31.82 -0.69 0.37
C ASP A 375 -33.19 -1.05 -0.24
N ARG A 376 -33.57 -0.40 -1.35
CA ARG A 376 -34.81 -0.71 -2.07
C ARG A 376 -34.81 -2.15 -2.59
N TRP A 377 -33.73 -2.57 -3.24
CA TRP A 377 -33.62 -3.93 -3.77
C TRP A 377 -33.68 -4.99 -2.67
N LEU A 378 -33.03 -4.78 -1.53
CA LEU A 378 -33.10 -5.69 -0.38
C LEU A 378 -34.52 -5.78 0.21
N ASN A 379 -35.26 -4.68 0.25
CA ASN A 379 -36.67 -4.68 0.66
C ASN A 379 -37.56 -5.48 -0.32
N GLU A 380 -37.35 -5.34 -1.63
CA GLU A 380 -38.04 -6.12 -2.64
C GLU A 380 -37.75 -7.62 -2.50
N LEU A 381 -36.48 -7.97 -2.30
CA LEU A 381 -36.06 -9.35 -2.05
C LEU A 381 -36.68 -9.92 -0.78
N ALA A 382 -36.79 -9.12 0.29
CA ALA A 382 -37.45 -9.53 1.52
C ALA A 382 -38.94 -9.83 1.32
N VAL A 383 -39.64 -9.07 0.47
CA VAL A 383 -41.04 -9.36 0.09
C VAL A 383 -41.12 -10.68 -0.68
N CYS A 384 -40.26 -10.86 -1.68
CA CYS A 384 -40.19 -12.11 -2.44
C CYS A 384 -39.89 -13.32 -1.55
N HIS A 385 -38.94 -13.19 -0.61
CA HIS A 385 -38.60 -14.23 0.36
C HIS A 385 -39.81 -14.62 1.22
N LYS A 386 -40.55 -13.64 1.75
CA LYS A 386 -41.78 -13.89 2.53
C LYS A 386 -42.84 -14.63 1.72
N GLN A 387 -43.02 -14.29 0.44
CA GLN A 387 -43.95 -14.99 -0.45
C GLN A 387 -43.53 -16.45 -0.68
N ILE A 388 -42.23 -16.70 -0.89
CA ILE A 388 -41.69 -18.06 -1.03
C ILE A 388 -41.89 -18.85 0.27
N CYS A 389 -41.63 -18.24 1.43
CA CYS A 389 -41.88 -18.86 2.73
C CYS A 389 -43.34 -19.31 2.89
N VAL A 390 -44.31 -18.49 2.46
CA VAL A 390 -45.74 -18.86 2.50
C VAL A 390 -46.01 -20.06 1.59
N GLY A 391 -45.50 -20.05 0.35
CA GLY A 391 -45.71 -21.16 -0.59
C GLY A 391 -45.06 -22.48 -0.13
N LEU A 392 -43.93 -22.44 0.58
CA LEU A 392 -43.25 -23.64 1.09
C LEU A 392 -43.94 -24.27 2.30
N LYS A 393 -44.78 -23.54 3.04
CA LYS A 393 -45.52 -24.08 4.20
C LYS A 393 -46.46 -25.22 3.81
N GLU A 394 -46.91 -25.24 2.57
CA GLU A 394 -47.86 -26.23 2.06
C GLU A 394 -47.18 -27.53 1.57
N ASN A 395 -45.87 -27.51 1.30
CA ASN A 395 -45.11 -28.67 0.84
C ASN A 395 -43.59 -28.52 1.08
N ILE A 396 -43.12 -28.87 2.29
CA ILE A 396 -41.70 -28.86 2.60
C ILE A 396 -41.04 -30.17 2.12
N GLY A 397 -40.21 -30.08 1.10
CA GLY A 397 -39.43 -31.22 0.61
C GLY A 397 -38.47 -31.79 1.66
N THR A 398 -37.87 -32.94 1.41
CA THR A 398 -36.92 -33.56 2.34
C THR A 398 -35.64 -32.74 2.53
N LEU A 399 -34.90 -32.98 3.62
CA LEU A 399 -33.59 -32.39 3.84
C LEU A 399 -32.59 -32.81 2.77
N ASP A 400 -32.50 -34.11 2.46
CA ASP A 400 -31.57 -34.62 1.44
C ASP A 400 -31.81 -33.97 0.06
N LYS A 401 -33.09 -33.79 -0.33
CA LYS A 401 -33.43 -33.10 -1.57
C LYS A 401 -32.92 -31.65 -1.57
N PHE A 402 -33.14 -30.91 -0.48
CA PHE A 402 -32.64 -29.54 -0.34
C PHE A 402 -31.12 -29.47 -0.44
N LEU A 403 -30.39 -30.35 0.25
CA LEU A 403 -28.92 -30.32 0.23
C LEU A 403 -28.38 -30.53 -1.19
N ARG A 404 -28.93 -31.50 -1.92
CA ARG A 404 -28.57 -31.75 -3.33
C ARG A 404 -28.89 -30.57 -4.24
N GLU A 405 -30.07 -29.98 -4.08
CA GLU A 405 -30.50 -28.82 -4.88
C GLU A 405 -29.65 -27.58 -4.60
N PHE A 406 -29.34 -27.32 -3.32
CA PHE A 406 -28.50 -26.20 -2.91
C PHE A 406 -27.07 -26.32 -3.46
N LEU A 407 -26.45 -27.49 -3.33
CA LEU A 407 -25.13 -27.76 -3.88
C LEU A 407 -25.11 -27.63 -5.40
N SER A 408 -26.10 -28.24 -6.07
CA SER A 408 -26.23 -28.15 -7.52
C SER A 408 -26.40 -26.71 -8.00
N LEU A 409 -27.15 -25.89 -7.25
CA LEU A 409 -27.32 -24.46 -7.56
C LEU A 409 -26.01 -23.69 -7.45
N LEU A 410 -25.24 -23.88 -6.37
CA LEU A 410 -23.96 -23.19 -6.18
C LEU A 410 -22.94 -23.57 -7.26
N VAL A 411 -22.88 -24.86 -7.63
CA VAL A 411 -22.04 -25.32 -8.75
C VAL A 411 -22.48 -24.69 -10.07
N LYS A 412 -23.79 -24.61 -10.35
CA LYS A 412 -24.30 -23.96 -11.57
C LYS A 412 -23.95 -22.47 -11.60
N ILE A 413 -24.02 -21.80 -10.47
CA ILE A 413 -23.63 -20.39 -10.34
C ILE A 413 -22.15 -20.23 -10.71
N ASP A 414 -21.26 -20.99 -10.10
CA ASP A 414 -19.82 -20.91 -10.42
C ASP A 414 -19.56 -21.28 -11.90
N GLN A 415 -20.17 -22.35 -12.42
CA GLN A 415 -19.99 -22.76 -13.80
C GLN A 415 -20.43 -21.71 -14.82
N HIS A 416 -21.55 -21.02 -14.56
CA HIS A 416 -22.13 -20.02 -15.47
C HIS A 416 -21.48 -18.65 -15.31
N TYR A 417 -21.44 -18.13 -14.09
CA TYR A 417 -20.98 -16.79 -13.78
C TYR A 417 -19.46 -16.69 -13.60
N LYS A 418 -18.77 -17.82 -13.41
CA LYS A 418 -17.33 -17.95 -13.16
C LYS A 418 -16.88 -17.27 -11.88
N ARG A 419 -16.26 -18.03 -10.97
CA ARG A 419 -15.56 -17.50 -9.80
C ARG A 419 -16.46 -16.71 -8.83
N ILE A 420 -17.72 -17.10 -8.75
CA ILE A 420 -18.63 -16.66 -7.68
C ILE A 420 -18.75 -17.80 -6.69
N TYR A 421 -18.21 -17.58 -5.50
CA TYR A 421 -18.12 -18.60 -4.45
C TYR A 421 -18.89 -18.14 -3.20
N PRO A 422 -19.59 -19.05 -2.51
CA PRO A 422 -20.22 -18.73 -1.23
C PRO A 422 -19.16 -18.61 -0.12
N PHE A 423 -19.49 -17.86 0.93
CA PHE A 423 -18.70 -17.82 2.15
C PHE A 423 -18.82 -19.16 2.90
N GLN A 424 -17.71 -19.64 3.46
CA GLN A 424 -17.64 -20.91 4.17
C GLN A 424 -18.60 -20.96 5.37
N SER A 425 -18.67 -19.88 6.14
CA SER A 425 -19.58 -19.76 7.29
C SER A 425 -21.04 -19.86 6.86
N MET A 426 -21.43 -19.10 5.83
CA MET A 426 -22.77 -19.13 5.23
C MET A 426 -23.12 -20.54 4.76
N PHE A 427 -22.21 -21.17 4.02
CA PHE A 427 -22.44 -22.50 3.46
C PHE A 427 -22.78 -23.52 4.55
N TYR A 428 -21.94 -23.63 5.59
CA TYR A 428 -22.18 -24.60 6.66
C TYR A 428 -23.40 -24.25 7.52
N GLU A 429 -23.67 -22.97 7.75
CA GLU A 429 -24.88 -22.54 8.45
C GLU A 429 -26.15 -22.97 7.68
N PHE A 430 -26.16 -22.80 6.36
CA PHE A 430 -27.29 -23.18 5.50
C PHE A 430 -27.50 -24.70 5.45
N LEU A 431 -26.42 -25.49 5.46
CA LEU A 431 -26.51 -26.95 5.57
C LEU A 431 -27.16 -27.37 6.90
N GLN A 432 -26.73 -26.76 8.02
CA GLN A 432 -27.24 -27.08 9.36
C GLN A 432 -28.70 -26.67 9.54
N ASN A 433 -29.12 -25.59 8.89
CA ASN A 433 -30.47 -25.05 8.99
C ASN A 433 -31.38 -25.42 7.82
N GLY A 434 -30.98 -26.39 6.99
CA GLY A 434 -31.73 -26.78 5.79
C GLY A 434 -33.13 -27.35 6.04
N SER A 435 -33.54 -27.63 7.28
CA SER A 435 -34.92 -27.99 7.65
C SER A 435 -35.83 -26.77 7.85
N ARG A 436 -35.26 -25.58 8.03
CA ARG A 436 -35.99 -24.34 8.30
C ARG A 436 -36.49 -23.70 7.00
N ILE A 437 -37.71 -23.18 7.02
CA ILE A 437 -38.38 -22.63 5.84
C ILE A 437 -37.65 -21.39 5.32
N GLU A 438 -37.11 -20.57 6.22
CA GLU A 438 -36.45 -19.31 5.89
C GLU A 438 -35.17 -19.54 5.04
N TYR A 439 -34.40 -20.57 5.39
CA TYR A 439 -33.18 -20.95 4.65
C TYR A 439 -33.52 -21.57 3.29
N ARG A 440 -34.57 -22.40 3.22
CA ARG A 440 -35.06 -22.95 1.95
C ARG A 440 -35.57 -21.86 1.01
N ALA A 441 -36.32 -20.90 1.55
CA ALA A 441 -36.81 -19.76 0.79
C ALA A 441 -35.67 -18.88 0.29
N ALA A 442 -34.60 -18.70 1.09
CA ALA A 442 -33.42 -17.95 0.67
C ALA A 442 -32.66 -18.63 -0.48
N VAL A 443 -32.59 -19.97 -0.50
CA VAL A 443 -31.99 -20.73 -1.61
C VAL A 443 -32.86 -20.70 -2.86
N GLU A 444 -34.18 -20.80 -2.72
CA GLU A 444 -35.09 -20.64 -3.87
C GLU A 444 -35.04 -19.22 -4.43
N LEU A 445 -34.90 -18.20 -3.58
CA LEU A 445 -34.69 -16.82 -4.02
C LEU A 445 -33.34 -16.65 -4.73
N LEU A 446 -32.25 -17.26 -4.23
CA LEU A 446 -30.96 -17.28 -4.93
C LEU A 446 -31.10 -17.85 -6.34
N LYS A 447 -31.87 -18.94 -6.49
CA LYS A 447 -32.14 -19.55 -7.80
C LYS A 447 -32.86 -18.58 -8.74
N ARG A 448 -33.91 -17.90 -8.26
CA ARG A 448 -34.62 -16.88 -9.06
C ARG A 448 -33.70 -15.75 -9.50
N ILE A 449 -32.92 -15.19 -8.57
CA ILE A 449 -31.94 -14.14 -8.89
C ILE A 449 -30.93 -14.65 -9.92
N SER A 450 -30.43 -15.87 -9.76
CA SER A 450 -29.47 -16.48 -10.69
C SER A 450 -30.07 -16.73 -12.08
N ASP A 451 -31.34 -17.12 -12.18
CA ASP A 451 -31.99 -17.34 -13.46
C ASP A 451 -32.33 -16.01 -14.17
N GLU A 452 -32.82 -15.01 -13.43
CA GLU A 452 -33.17 -13.67 -13.95
C GLU A 452 -31.96 -12.92 -14.49
N ASN A 453 -30.79 -13.10 -13.87
CA ASN A 453 -29.55 -12.40 -14.24
C ASN A 453 -28.67 -13.21 -15.19
N LYS A 454 -29.16 -14.33 -15.73
CA LYS A 454 -28.33 -15.30 -16.48
C LYS A 454 -27.70 -14.71 -17.74
N GLU A 455 -28.45 -13.93 -18.52
CA GLU A 455 -27.95 -13.34 -19.76
C GLU A 455 -27.04 -12.13 -19.49
N GLU A 456 -27.45 -11.21 -18.62
CA GLU A 456 -26.63 -10.05 -18.26
C GLU A 456 -25.35 -10.45 -17.52
N GLY A 457 -25.41 -11.55 -16.76
CA GLY A 457 -24.35 -12.15 -15.98
C GLY A 457 -23.24 -12.86 -16.77
N LYS A 458 -23.48 -13.12 -18.05
CA LYS A 458 -22.64 -14.01 -18.85
C LYS A 458 -21.25 -13.39 -19.09
N ILE A 459 -20.20 -14.13 -18.73
CA ILE A 459 -18.83 -13.76 -19.12
C ILE A 459 -18.67 -13.94 -20.64
N ILE A 460 -18.21 -12.88 -21.31
CA ILE A 460 -18.03 -12.86 -22.77
C ILE A 460 -16.87 -13.78 -23.15
N GLU A 461 -17.11 -14.76 -24.02
CA GLU A 461 -16.14 -15.83 -24.35
C GLU A 461 -14.82 -15.36 -24.97
N LYS A 462 -14.74 -14.13 -25.49
CA LYS A 462 -13.48 -13.54 -26.01
C LYS A 462 -12.52 -13.11 -24.90
N ALA A 463 -12.97 -13.10 -23.64
CA ALA A 463 -12.18 -12.77 -22.47
C ALA A 463 -11.39 -13.95 -21.88
N ARG A 464 -11.11 -15.02 -22.67
CA ARG A 464 -10.36 -16.23 -22.24
C ARG A 464 -8.86 -15.99 -21.95
N GLY A 465 -8.44 -14.73 -21.78
CA GLY A 465 -7.10 -14.36 -21.31
C GLY A 465 -6.96 -14.57 -19.80
N ASN A 466 -5.88 -14.04 -19.22
CA ASN A 466 -5.70 -14.05 -17.78
C ASN A 466 -6.76 -13.12 -17.11
N TRP A 467 -7.39 -13.58 -16.02
CA TRP A 467 -8.59 -12.92 -15.45
C TRP A 467 -8.30 -11.48 -14.98
N ASP A 468 -7.12 -11.26 -14.39
CA ASP A 468 -6.54 -9.97 -14.02
C ASP A 468 -6.32 -8.99 -15.20
N LEU A 469 -6.19 -9.49 -16.43
CA LEU A 469 -5.99 -8.69 -17.64
C LEU A 469 -7.30 -8.40 -18.41
N VAL A 470 -8.41 -8.98 -17.97
CA VAL A 470 -9.72 -8.75 -18.58
C VAL A 470 -10.34 -7.47 -18.03
N SER A 471 -10.92 -6.65 -18.91
CA SER A 471 -11.68 -5.46 -18.51
C SER A 471 -12.69 -5.79 -17.41
N ARG A 472 -12.71 -4.94 -16.37
CA ARG A 472 -13.67 -5.06 -15.27
C ARG A 472 -15.12 -4.99 -15.70
N ASN A 473 -15.43 -4.36 -16.84
CA ASN A 473 -16.81 -4.35 -17.36
C ASN A 473 -17.28 -5.75 -17.79
N VAL A 474 -16.35 -6.66 -18.10
CA VAL A 474 -16.66 -8.06 -18.41
C VAL A 474 -16.75 -8.88 -17.13
N THR A 475 -15.74 -8.81 -16.26
CA THR A 475 -15.66 -9.63 -15.05
C THR A 475 -16.64 -9.16 -13.98
N HIS A 476 -16.99 -7.88 -13.91
CA HIS A 476 -17.87 -7.29 -12.90
C HIS A 476 -19.13 -6.68 -13.52
N ASN A 477 -19.76 -7.41 -14.43
CA ASN A 477 -21.05 -7.00 -14.99
C ASN A 477 -22.17 -7.04 -13.92
N THR A 478 -23.23 -6.27 -14.15
CA THR A 478 -24.36 -6.10 -13.21
C THR A 478 -24.99 -7.42 -12.78
N GLY A 479 -25.20 -8.36 -13.71
CA GLY A 479 -25.85 -9.63 -13.42
C GLY A 479 -25.04 -10.50 -12.46
N ARG A 480 -23.71 -10.57 -12.65
CA ARG A 480 -22.78 -11.23 -11.71
C ARG A 480 -22.83 -10.59 -10.34
N LEU A 481 -22.74 -9.26 -10.30
CA LEU A 481 -22.69 -8.50 -9.04
C LEU A 481 -23.96 -8.71 -8.22
N LYS A 482 -25.15 -8.77 -8.83
CA LYS A 482 -26.39 -9.09 -8.11
C LYS A 482 -26.34 -10.45 -7.41
N VAL A 483 -25.88 -11.49 -8.10
CA VAL A 483 -25.75 -12.83 -7.51
C VAL A 483 -24.71 -12.82 -6.37
N LYS A 484 -23.55 -12.21 -6.60
CA LYS A 484 -22.46 -12.10 -5.62
C LYS A 484 -22.89 -11.31 -4.38
N ARG A 485 -23.53 -10.16 -4.56
CA ARG A 485 -24.06 -9.31 -3.48
C ARG A 485 -25.11 -10.06 -2.66
N TYR A 486 -26.01 -10.82 -3.29
CA TYR A 486 -26.97 -11.63 -2.55
C TYR A 486 -26.30 -12.70 -1.67
N LEU A 487 -25.26 -13.39 -2.17
CA LEU A 487 -24.49 -14.33 -1.34
C LEU A 487 -23.82 -13.64 -0.15
N SER A 488 -23.30 -12.43 -0.34
CA SER A 488 -22.71 -11.61 0.73
C SER A 488 -23.75 -11.20 1.79
N VAL A 489 -24.96 -10.83 1.36
CA VAL A 489 -26.10 -10.57 2.27
C VAL A 489 -26.44 -11.85 3.06
N MET A 490 -26.54 -13.00 2.39
CA MET A 490 -26.83 -14.27 3.08
C MET A 490 -25.72 -14.71 4.03
N ALA A 491 -24.47 -14.29 3.79
CA ALA A 491 -23.36 -14.51 4.70
C ALA A 491 -23.32 -13.52 5.87
N ASN A 492 -23.98 -12.37 5.77
CA ASN A 492 -24.03 -11.36 6.81
C ASN A 492 -25.30 -11.53 7.67
N LEU A 493 -25.13 -12.00 8.91
CA LEU A 493 -26.24 -12.23 9.83
C LEU A 493 -27.02 -10.95 10.16
N ALA A 494 -26.34 -9.80 10.33
CA ALA A 494 -26.99 -8.55 10.69
C ALA A 494 -27.90 -8.04 9.57
N LEU A 495 -27.45 -8.14 8.30
CA LEU A 495 -28.28 -7.81 7.14
C LEU A 495 -29.46 -8.78 7.01
N ARG A 496 -29.25 -10.08 7.20
CA ARG A 496 -30.36 -11.05 7.17
C ARG A 496 -31.42 -10.76 8.23
N GLN A 497 -30.99 -10.48 9.46
CA GLN A 497 -31.90 -10.07 10.53
C GLN A 497 -32.67 -8.80 10.18
N LYS A 498 -31.98 -7.79 9.62
CA LYS A 498 -32.59 -6.50 9.25
C LYS A 498 -33.69 -6.64 8.20
N TYR A 499 -33.44 -7.37 7.11
CA TYR A 499 -34.38 -7.41 5.97
C TYR A 499 -35.25 -8.66 5.93
N PHE A 500 -34.68 -9.84 6.23
CA PHE A 500 -35.34 -11.13 6.04
C PHE A 500 -35.87 -11.74 7.35
N GLY A 501 -35.35 -11.28 8.50
CA GLY A 501 -35.83 -11.67 9.83
C GLY A 501 -35.32 -13.03 10.32
N PHE A 502 -34.20 -13.54 9.81
CA PHE A 502 -33.62 -14.82 10.25
C PHE A 502 -32.09 -14.86 10.29
#